data_AF-A0A956QXQ8-F1
#
_entry.id   AF-A0A956QXQ8-F1
#
_cell.length_a   1.000
_cell.length_b   1.000
_cell.length_c   1.000
_cell.angle_alpha   90.00
_cell.angle_beta   90.00
_cell.angle_gamma   90.00
#
_symmetry.space_group_name_H-M   'P 1'
#
loop_
_entity.id
_entity.type
_entity.pdbx_description
1 polymer ?
#
loop_
_entity_poly.entity_id
_entity_poly.type
_entity_poly.pdbx_seq_one_letter_code
_entity_poly.pdbx_strand_id
1 'polypeptide(L)'
;MTESESTVGTAESFIEYLKGLAWCKQGDSILVAVHKATPEIIEHMKDHEVKVFPGRIAVKMQKSVLSNFQNKYDDGQPLPVVLVWKSEGLEIWYRKVKPTEFPYDAWSDSTAAAYEQERVFVPTSELADGSAAAHAELAAGAKACPSMMPSYE
;
A
#
# COMPACT_ATOMS: atom_id res chain seq x y z
N MET A 1 -28.33 14.13 -14.00
CA MET A 1 -28.10 12.75 -13.50
C MET A 1 -27.44 12.01 -14.63
N THR A 2 -26.12 11.87 -14.57
CA THR A 2 -25.38 11.06 -15.53
C THR A 2 -24.09 10.62 -14.85
N GLU A 3 -24.06 9.32 -14.57
CA GLU A 3 -22.89 8.45 -14.57
C GLU A 3 -21.68 8.90 -13.75
N SER A 4 -21.71 8.55 -12.46
CA SER A 4 -20.48 8.15 -11.76
C SER A 4 -20.11 6.74 -12.23
N GLU A 5 -19.67 6.65 -13.48
CA GLU A 5 -18.94 5.49 -13.96
C GLU A 5 -17.68 5.41 -13.10
N SER A 6 -17.58 4.33 -12.34
CA SER A 6 -16.45 4.07 -11.45
C SER A 6 -15.20 4.09 -12.30
N THR A 7 -14.32 5.07 -12.05
CA THR A 7 -12.93 5.06 -12.51
C THR A 7 -12.22 3.89 -11.85
N VAL A 8 -12.50 2.69 -12.34
CA VAL A 8 -11.65 1.51 -12.19
C VAL A 8 -10.37 1.88 -12.94
N GLY A 9 -9.44 2.47 -12.21
CA GLY A 9 -8.43 3.38 -12.72
C GLY A 9 -7.43 2.65 -13.59
N THR A 10 -7.24 3.14 -14.82
CA THR A 10 -6.10 2.78 -15.66
C THR A 10 -4.78 2.91 -14.86
N ALA A 11 -3.73 2.20 -15.26
CA ALA A 11 -2.42 2.29 -14.60
C ALA A 11 -1.91 3.75 -14.49
N GLU A 12 -2.28 4.63 -15.45
CA GLU A 12 -1.98 6.06 -15.43
C GLU A 12 -2.74 6.80 -14.29
N SER A 13 -4.01 6.48 -14.11
CA SER A 13 -4.82 6.99 -13.00
C SER A 13 -4.27 6.56 -11.64
N PHE A 14 -3.68 5.36 -11.56
CA PHE A 14 -3.07 4.88 -10.33
C PHE A 14 -1.78 5.63 -9.97
N ILE A 15 -0.94 6.00 -10.95
CA ILE A 15 0.24 6.83 -10.67
C ILE A 15 -0.14 8.22 -10.18
N GLU A 16 -1.13 8.86 -10.81
CA GLU A 16 -1.62 10.17 -10.35
C GLU A 16 -2.20 10.08 -8.93
N TYR A 17 -2.91 8.99 -8.62
CA TYR A 17 -3.32 8.69 -7.25
C TYR A 17 -2.12 8.57 -6.30
N LEU A 18 -1.09 7.80 -6.67
CA LEU A 18 0.10 7.64 -5.84
C LEU A 18 0.81 8.98 -5.61
N LYS A 19 0.93 9.85 -6.62
CA LYS A 19 1.52 11.19 -6.47
C LYS A 19 0.79 12.08 -5.46
N GLY A 20 -0.51 11.89 -5.28
CA GLY A 20 -1.32 12.63 -4.31
C GLY A 20 -1.11 12.21 -2.85
N LEU A 21 -0.37 11.12 -2.59
CA LEU A 21 -0.19 10.60 -1.24
C LEU A 21 0.89 11.36 -0.45
N ALA A 22 0.72 11.39 0.86
CA ALA A 22 1.67 12.00 1.79
C ALA A 22 2.88 11.08 2.03
N TRP A 23 3.79 11.02 1.05
CA TRP A 23 5.01 10.23 1.15
C TRP A 23 6.03 10.82 2.12
N CYS A 24 6.76 9.93 2.77
CA CYS A 24 8.02 10.23 3.42
C CYS A 24 9.10 9.27 2.93
N LYS A 25 10.37 9.57 3.15
CA LYS A 25 11.49 8.72 2.72
C LYS A 25 12.15 7.96 3.86
N GLN A 26 12.47 6.69 3.62
CA GLN A 26 13.35 5.86 4.44
C GLN A 26 14.63 5.58 3.63
N GLY A 27 15.74 6.23 3.98
CA GLY A 27 16.94 6.22 3.13
C GLY A 27 16.76 7.05 1.85
N ASP A 28 17.54 6.75 0.82
CA ASP A 28 17.65 7.60 -0.36
C ASP A 28 16.60 7.33 -1.46
N SER A 29 16.04 6.11 -1.52
CA SER A 29 15.21 5.67 -2.64
C SER A 29 13.94 4.91 -2.24
N ILE A 30 13.61 4.85 -0.95
CA ILE A 30 12.40 4.16 -0.47
C ILE A 30 11.43 5.21 0.03
N LEU A 31 10.27 5.28 -0.62
CA LEU A 31 9.16 6.12 -0.20
C LEU A 31 8.16 5.26 0.57
N VAL A 32 7.66 5.77 1.68
CA VAL A 32 6.65 5.10 2.51
C VAL A 32 5.48 6.04 2.75
N ALA A 33 4.27 5.52 2.58
CA ALA A 33 3.02 6.21 2.89
C ALA A 33 2.09 5.25 3.63
N VAL A 34 1.36 5.77 4.63
CA VAL A 34 0.28 5.03 5.28
C VAL A 34 -1.03 5.57 4.76
N HIS A 35 -1.88 4.68 4.23
CA HIS A 35 -3.14 5.08 3.64
C HIS A 35 -4.26 4.09 3.96
N LYS A 36 -5.49 4.51 3.70
CA LYS A 36 -6.66 3.63 3.70
C LYS A 36 -6.62 2.76 2.44
N ALA A 37 -6.93 1.47 2.53
CA ALA A 37 -7.14 0.63 1.37
C ALA A 37 -8.36 1.12 0.59
N THR A 38 -8.13 1.89 -0.47
CA THR A 38 -9.17 2.33 -1.39
C THR A 38 -9.39 1.28 -2.49
N PRO A 39 -10.50 1.33 -3.25
CA PRO A 39 -10.75 0.41 -4.34
C PRO A 39 -9.59 0.31 -5.34
N GLU A 40 -8.92 1.43 -5.64
CA GLU A 40 -7.76 1.48 -6.54
C GLU A 40 -6.59 0.64 -6.01
N ILE A 41 -6.33 0.68 -4.70
CA ILE A 41 -5.30 -0.15 -4.06
C ILE A 41 -5.71 -1.62 -4.07
N ILE A 42 -6.97 -1.91 -3.73
CA ILE A 42 -7.49 -3.28 -3.61
C ILE A 42 -7.45 -3.98 -4.97
N GLU A 43 -7.75 -3.27 -6.06
CA GLU A 43 -7.68 -3.81 -7.41
C GLU A 43 -6.25 -4.22 -7.78
N HIS A 44 -5.27 -3.38 -7.51
CA HIS A 44 -3.85 -3.67 -7.74
C HIS A 44 -3.29 -4.75 -6.80
N MET A 45 -4.07 -5.26 -5.84
CA MET A 45 -3.68 -6.39 -5.01
C MET A 45 -4.14 -7.75 -5.57
N LYS A 46 -5.13 -7.76 -6.47
CA LYS A 46 -5.89 -8.95 -6.84
C LYS A 46 -5.07 -10.03 -7.56
N ASP A 47 -4.17 -9.61 -8.44
CA ASP A 47 -3.48 -10.51 -9.38
C ASP A 47 -2.04 -10.84 -8.95
N HIS A 48 -1.63 -10.39 -7.76
CA HIS A 48 -0.26 -10.55 -7.27
C HIS A 48 -0.14 -11.60 -6.16
N GLU A 49 1.05 -12.17 -6.05
CA GLU A 49 1.40 -13.04 -4.93
C GLU A 49 1.59 -12.23 -3.64
N VAL A 50 1.18 -12.82 -2.54
CA VAL A 50 1.35 -12.29 -1.19
C VAL A 50 2.53 -12.99 -0.54
N LYS A 51 3.50 -12.23 -0.05
CA LYS A 51 4.58 -12.75 0.79
C LYS A 51 4.24 -12.54 2.26
N VAL A 52 4.19 -13.63 3.03
CA VAL A 52 3.90 -13.60 4.48
C VAL A 52 5.21 -13.52 5.27
N PHE A 53 5.30 -12.61 6.23
CA PHE A 53 6.45 -12.41 7.12
C PHE A 53 6.05 -12.54 8.61
N PRO A 54 6.94 -13.07 9.49
CA PRO A 54 8.29 -13.58 9.23
C PRO A 54 8.25 -15.06 8.79
N GLY A 55 8.56 -15.32 7.52
CA GLY A 55 8.51 -16.67 6.94
C GLY A 55 8.82 -16.68 5.45
N ARG A 56 8.60 -15.54 4.76
CA ARG A 56 8.84 -15.34 3.33
C ARG A 56 8.13 -16.38 2.46
N ILE A 57 7.00 -16.89 2.94
CA ILE A 57 6.17 -17.83 2.19
C ILE A 57 5.36 -17.01 1.18
N ALA A 58 5.54 -17.30 -0.11
CA ALA A 58 4.70 -16.77 -1.16
C ALA A 58 3.41 -17.59 -1.23
N VAL A 59 2.27 -16.93 -1.08
CA VAL A 59 0.93 -17.51 -1.22
C VAL A 59 0.15 -16.70 -2.24
N LYS A 60 -0.81 -17.34 -2.91
CA LYS A 60 -1.73 -16.62 -3.80
C LYS A 60 -2.62 -15.69 -2.99
N MET A 61 -2.91 -14.51 -3.54
CA MET A 61 -3.91 -13.61 -2.96
C MET A 61 -5.24 -14.33 -2.76
N GLN A 62 -5.74 -14.31 -1.52
CA GLN A 62 -6.99 -14.97 -1.18
C GLN A 62 -8.17 -14.05 -1.48
N LYS A 63 -9.17 -14.54 -2.20
CA LYS A 63 -10.40 -13.78 -2.50
C LYS A 63 -11.08 -13.25 -1.23
N SER A 64 -11.05 -14.02 -0.14
CA SER A 64 -11.60 -13.61 1.16
C SER A 64 -10.93 -12.37 1.73
N VAL A 65 -9.63 -12.18 1.50
CA VAL A 65 -8.89 -10.99 1.94
C VAL A 65 -9.36 -9.77 1.14
N LEU A 66 -9.41 -9.89 -0.20
CA LEU A 66 -9.91 -8.82 -1.07
C LEU A 66 -11.36 -8.43 -0.72
N SER A 67 -12.23 -9.42 -0.52
CA SER A 67 -13.62 -9.18 -0.10
C SER A 67 -13.70 -8.50 1.27
N ASN A 68 -12.82 -8.85 2.21
CA ASN A 68 -12.79 -8.18 3.51
C ASN A 68 -12.37 -6.70 3.39
N PHE A 69 -11.38 -6.39 2.54
CA PHE A 69 -11.01 -5.00 2.26
C PHE A 69 -12.15 -4.22 1.62
N GLN A 70 -12.81 -4.78 0.60
CA GLN A 70 -13.93 -4.14 -0.08
C GLN A 70 -15.09 -3.88 0.87
N ASN A 71 -15.53 -4.92 1.62
CA ASN A 71 -16.61 -4.79 2.58
C ASN A 71 -16.29 -3.72 3.64
N LYS A 72 -15.04 -3.67 4.12
CA LYS A 72 -14.61 -2.68 5.11
C LYS A 72 -14.60 -1.26 4.57
N TYR A 73 -14.21 -1.09 3.31
CA TYR A 73 -14.34 0.20 2.63
C TYR A 73 -15.82 0.61 2.51
N ASP A 74 -16.68 -0.29 2.04
CA ASP A 74 -18.11 -0.05 1.85
C ASP A 74 -18.86 0.23 3.18
N ASP A 75 -18.42 -0.40 4.28
CA ASP A 75 -18.90 -0.15 5.66
C ASP A 75 -18.42 1.22 6.23
N GLY A 76 -17.63 1.99 5.48
CA GLY A 76 -17.04 3.25 5.93
C GLY A 76 -15.90 3.09 6.95
N GLN A 77 -15.35 1.88 7.07
CA GLN A 77 -14.25 1.52 7.99
C GLN A 77 -13.05 0.91 7.24
N PRO A 78 -12.46 1.63 6.26
CA PRO A 78 -11.42 1.06 5.41
C PRO A 78 -10.18 0.67 6.23
N LEU A 79 -9.64 -0.49 5.90
CA LEU A 79 -8.46 -1.03 6.59
C LEU A 79 -7.20 -0.23 6.21
N PRO A 80 -6.26 -0.02 7.15
CA PRO A 80 -5.01 0.65 6.85
C PRO A 80 -4.07 -0.26 6.05
N VAL A 81 -3.31 0.35 5.14
CA VAL A 81 -2.21 -0.26 4.39
C VAL A 81 -0.98 0.64 4.45
N VAL A 82 0.19 0.03 4.35
CA VAL A 82 1.45 0.74 4.14
C VAL A 82 1.85 0.53 2.69
N LEU A 83 2.07 1.63 1.98
CA LEU A 83 2.56 1.65 0.63
C LEU A 83 4.06 1.94 0.71
N VAL A 84 4.87 1.08 0.13
CA VAL A 84 6.32 1.22 0.04
C VAL A 84 6.72 1.27 -1.42
N TRP A 85 7.04 2.45 -1.92
CA TRP A 85 7.41 2.66 -3.32
C TRP A 85 8.93 2.68 -3.47
N LYS A 86 9.44 1.69 -4.20
CA LYS A 86 10.84 1.53 -4.56
C LYS A 86 11.02 1.68 -6.07
N SER A 87 12.26 1.79 -6.51
CA SER A 87 12.58 1.85 -7.94
C SER A 87 12.08 0.63 -8.73
N GLU A 88 12.07 -0.55 -8.11
CA GLU A 88 11.64 -1.81 -8.73
C GLU A 88 10.13 -1.99 -8.76
N GLY A 89 9.39 -1.29 -7.90
CA GLY A 89 7.93 -1.39 -7.82
C GLY A 89 7.35 -0.90 -6.50
N LEU A 90 6.04 -1.05 -6.39
CA LEU A 90 5.24 -0.71 -5.21
C LEU A 90 4.98 -1.96 -4.37
N GLU A 91 5.29 -1.93 -3.09
CA GLU A 91 4.80 -2.91 -2.13
C GLU A 91 3.62 -2.38 -1.34
N ILE A 92 2.59 -3.20 -1.21
CA ILE A 92 1.40 -2.92 -0.41
C ILE A 92 1.42 -3.88 0.77
N TRP A 93 1.59 -3.33 1.98
CA TRP A 93 1.66 -4.09 3.20
C TRP A 93 0.36 -3.97 3.98
N TYR A 94 -0.11 -5.09 4.49
CA TYR A 94 -1.26 -5.12 5.36
C TYR A 94 -1.14 -6.21 6.43
N ARG A 95 -2.02 -6.13 7.42
CA ARG A 95 -2.13 -7.09 8.51
C ARG A 95 -3.55 -7.64 8.56
N LYS A 96 -3.69 -8.94 8.80
CA LYS A 96 -4.98 -9.61 8.93
C LYS A 96 -5.70 -9.32 10.26
N VAL A 97 -4.97 -8.87 11.28
CA VAL A 97 -5.50 -8.61 12.62
C VAL A 97 -5.99 -7.17 12.72
N LYS A 98 -7.22 -6.99 13.25
CA LYS A 98 -7.90 -5.69 13.41
C LYS A 98 -7.19 -4.78 14.41
N PRO A 99 -6.67 -3.62 14.00
CA PRO A 99 -6.53 -2.50 14.92
C PRO A 99 -7.91 -1.84 15.02
N THR A 100 -8.53 -1.89 16.20
CA THR A 100 -9.80 -1.20 16.52
C THR A 100 -9.68 0.33 16.49
N GLU A 101 -8.46 0.84 16.42
CA GLU A 101 -8.16 2.26 16.33
C GLU A 101 -7.28 2.46 15.09
N PHE A 102 -7.58 3.49 14.32
CA PHE A 102 -6.67 3.98 13.29
C PHE A 102 -5.65 4.89 13.99
N PRO A 103 -4.41 4.45 14.20
CA PRO A 103 -3.34 5.42 14.05
C PRO A 103 -2.18 4.86 13.22
N TYR A 104 -1.26 5.77 12.87
CA TYR A 104 0.15 5.42 12.61
C TYR A 104 0.67 4.41 13.66
N ASP A 105 0.08 4.41 14.86
CA ASP A 105 0.42 3.53 15.97
C ASP A 105 0.03 2.06 15.83
N ALA A 106 -0.90 1.68 14.94
CA ALA A 106 -1.14 0.26 14.69
C ALA A 106 0.11 -0.41 14.08
N TRP A 107 0.99 0.37 13.44
CA TRP A 107 2.29 -0.06 12.92
C TRP A 107 3.46 0.33 13.83
N SER A 108 3.28 1.29 14.74
CA SER A 108 4.27 1.67 15.76
C SER A 108 4.23 0.79 17.02
N ASP A 109 3.11 0.10 17.24
CA ASP A 109 2.97 -0.86 18.33
C ASP A 109 3.95 -2.03 18.12
N SER A 110 4.96 -2.14 18.99
CA SER A 110 5.92 -3.24 19.02
C SER A 110 5.24 -4.61 19.19
N THR A 111 4.06 -4.64 19.82
CA THR A 111 3.22 -5.84 19.92
C THR A 111 2.64 -6.22 18.56
N ALA A 112 2.44 -5.22 17.70
CA ALA A 112 1.92 -5.41 16.36
C ALA A 112 3.00 -5.78 15.32
N ALA A 113 4.27 -5.47 15.58
CA ALA A 113 5.42 -6.01 14.83
C ALA A 113 5.52 -7.54 14.90
N ALA A 114 4.92 -8.18 15.90
CA ALA A 114 4.82 -9.63 16.03
C ALA A 114 3.69 -10.25 15.17
N TYR A 115 2.78 -9.46 14.60
CA TYR A 115 1.72 -9.99 13.74
C TYR A 115 2.22 -10.24 12.32
N GLU A 116 1.67 -11.27 11.69
CA GLU A 116 1.97 -11.62 10.31
C GLU A 116 1.74 -10.43 9.38
N GLN A 117 2.81 -10.02 8.69
CA GLN A 117 2.76 -8.97 7.68
C GLN A 117 2.66 -9.62 6.31
N GLU A 118 1.62 -9.23 5.57
CA GLU A 118 1.42 -9.66 4.20
C GLU A 118 1.85 -8.53 3.28
N ARG A 119 2.80 -8.83 2.38
CA ARG A 119 3.34 -7.88 1.41
C ARG A 119 2.95 -8.34 0.00
N VAL A 120 2.24 -7.49 -0.71
CA VAL A 120 1.94 -7.63 -2.14
C VAL A 120 2.94 -6.78 -2.88
N PHE A 121 3.58 -7.32 -3.92
CA PHE A 121 4.52 -6.56 -4.75
C PHE A 121 3.95 -6.37 -6.16
N VAL A 122 3.81 -5.11 -6.56
CA VAL A 122 3.41 -4.66 -7.89
C VAL A 122 4.66 -4.11 -8.59
N PRO A 123 5.19 -4.78 -9.61
CA PRO A 123 6.42 -4.35 -10.27
C PRO A 123 6.22 -3.06 -11.05
N THR A 124 7.27 -2.25 -11.20
CA THR A 124 7.22 -0.99 -11.96
C THR A 124 6.76 -1.18 -13.41
N SER A 125 6.94 -2.36 -14.01
CA SER A 125 6.45 -2.69 -15.35
C SER A 125 4.94 -2.77 -15.47
N GLU A 126 4.25 -3.00 -14.35
CA GLU A 126 2.78 -3.03 -14.27
C GLU A 126 2.23 -1.68 -13.77
N LEU A 127 3.09 -0.82 -13.24
CA LEU A 127 2.79 0.60 -13.06
C LEU A 127 2.91 1.28 -14.43
N ALA A 128 2.06 2.28 -14.70
CA ALA A 128 2.08 2.98 -15.99
C ALA A 128 3.44 3.60 -16.34
N ASP A 129 3.60 3.90 -17.63
CA ASP A 129 4.76 4.62 -18.15
C ASP A 129 4.99 5.93 -17.37
N GLY A 130 6.24 6.17 -16.96
CA GLY A 130 6.61 7.32 -16.14
C GLY A 130 6.61 7.08 -14.62
N SER A 131 6.26 5.88 -14.15
CA SER A 131 6.36 5.49 -12.72
C SER A 131 7.73 5.78 -12.10
N ALA A 132 8.82 5.43 -12.80
CA ALA A 132 10.18 5.68 -12.33
C ALA A 132 10.50 7.19 -12.21
N ALA A 133 9.98 8.02 -13.11
CA ALA A 133 10.17 9.47 -13.06
C ALA A 133 9.37 10.10 -11.91
N ALA A 134 8.11 9.65 -11.73
CA ALA A 134 7.26 10.07 -10.61
C ALA A 134 7.89 9.71 -9.26
N HIS A 135 8.42 8.49 -9.13
CA HIS A 135 9.14 8.05 -7.93
C HIS A 135 10.34 8.95 -7.63
N ALA A 136 11.19 9.23 -8.63
CA ALA A 136 12.38 10.06 -8.46
C ALA A 136 12.03 11.51 -8.04
N GLU A 137 10.99 12.10 -8.64
CA GLU A 137 10.50 13.43 -8.28
C GLU A 137 10.01 13.48 -6.83
N LEU A 138 9.20 12.50 -6.42
CA LEU A 138 8.70 12.40 -5.05
C LEU A 138 9.82 12.14 -4.05
N ALA A 139 10.79 11.28 -4.37
CA ALA A 139 11.96 11.00 -3.52
C ALA A 139 12.81 12.24 -3.27
N ALA A 140 12.98 13.10 -4.28
CA ALA A 140 13.70 14.37 -4.15
C ALA A 140 12.97 15.36 -3.22
N GLY A 141 11.62 15.39 -3.27
CA GLY A 141 10.79 16.30 -2.46
C GLY A 141 10.42 15.77 -1.06
N ALA A 142 10.50 14.45 -0.83
CA ALA A 142 10.03 13.82 0.39
C ALA A 142 10.92 14.11 1.60
N LYS A 143 10.28 14.36 2.74
CA LYS A 143 10.94 14.47 4.06
C LYS A 143 11.20 13.09 4.65
N ALA A 144 12.18 12.99 5.54
CA ALA A 144 12.46 11.75 6.26
C ALA A 144 11.21 11.26 7.01
N CYS A 145 10.98 9.94 6.99
CA CYS A 145 9.87 9.35 7.72
C CYS A 145 10.03 9.55 9.23
N PRO A 146 8.92 9.77 9.95
CA PRO A 146 8.95 9.82 11.41
C PRO A 146 9.42 8.46 11.96
N SER A 147 10.07 8.48 13.12
CA SER A 147 10.62 7.28 13.79
C SER A 147 9.59 6.21 14.13
N MET A 148 8.29 6.54 14.06
CA MET A 148 7.16 5.65 14.34
C MET A 148 6.65 4.92 13.08
N MET A 149 7.22 5.17 11.89
CA MET A 149 6.86 4.41 10.68
C MET A 149 7.55 3.03 10.67
N PRO A 150 6.85 1.99 10.16
CA PRO A 150 7.45 0.67 10.02
C PRO A 150 8.67 0.74 9.10
N SER A 151 9.80 0.21 9.55
CA SER A 151 11.05 0.16 8.79
C SER A 151 10.95 -0.85 7.65
N TYR A 152 11.47 -0.48 6.49
CA TYR A 152 11.81 -1.43 5.45
C TYR A 152 13.06 -2.22 5.85
N GLU A 153 12.86 -3.34 6.54
CA GLU A 153 13.88 -4.38 6.84
C GLU A 153 13.54 -5.72 6.16
#